data_AF-A0A8C9ZQD1-F1
#
_entry.id   AF-A0A8C9ZQD1-F1
#
_cell.length_a   1.000
_cell.length_b   1.000
_cell.length_c   1.000
_cell.angle_alpha   90.00
_cell.angle_beta   90.00
_cell.angle_gamma   90.00
#
_symmetry.space_group_name_H-M   'P 1'
#
loop_
_entity.id
_entity.type
_entity.pdbx_description
1 polymer ?
#
loop_
_entity_poly.entity_id
_entity_poly.type
_entity_poly.pdbx_seq_one_letter_code
_entity_poly.pdbx_strand_id
1 'polypeptide(L)'
;FEVLDQDGEMPASAMIQSVSKANPGVVFCTDDRKHGFSDGSKVFFSQVQGMTELNSISPVEIKVRDSYSFSIGDTSAFSTYERGGVVTEVKQPCMLTFKPLSEALLDYQLLKMNDYGKISRHKTLHLAFQALHGFVKKEQRLPRPRSQSDADALLAIVGELNTVTQLEQLDEAAVRSLSYTAQGDLAPINAFIGGLAAQEVIKACSRKFTPLQQWLYFDALECLPEDEDHLAECTRYDGQIAVFGSAFQEKLEMQKYFLVGAGAIGCELLKNFALIGLSAGEEGHITVTDMDFIEKSNLNRQFLFRSQDIGKPKSDVAAKAVREMNPRMKITAHQNRLDADSEGVYDYNFFKGLNGVAAALDNVEARVYLDGRCIQHQKPLLEGGTLGCQGHTLAVVPHLTESYGPGTSSSNEAIPLCTLKNFPHRIEHTLQWARDQFEGLFKQTPENVNLFLRDEGFVERTLGLGDAEALETLAGVWSSLKDMGSGGQRPTSWEDCVSWARCKWETLYNNDIRQLLHCFPPEEVKLHQRKCNSLKPSNTLTNPSLSPTTGCF
;
A
#
# COMPACT_ATOMS: atom_id res chain seq x y z
N PHE A 1 -8.34 -24.84 14.62
CA PHE A 1 -8.16 -23.40 14.82
C PHE A 1 -9.24 -22.69 14.04
N GLU A 2 -10.06 -21.88 14.72
CA GLU A 2 -11.12 -21.11 14.07
C GLU A 2 -10.57 -19.78 13.56
N VAL A 3 -10.79 -19.48 12.29
CA VAL A 3 -10.45 -18.20 11.64
C VAL A 3 -11.75 -17.46 11.39
N LEU A 4 -11.90 -16.25 11.94
CA LEU A 4 -13.12 -15.45 11.84
C LEU A 4 -13.18 -14.63 10.54
N ASP A 5 -12.00 -14.27 10.02
CA ASP A 5 -11.82 -13.44 8.83
C ASP A 5 -10.55 -13.93 8.12
N GLN A 6 -10.69 -14.44 6.90
CA GLN A 6 -9.62 -15.17 6.22
C GLN A 6 -8.67 -14.28 5.42
N ASP A 7 -9.19 -13.18 4.87
CA ASP A 7 -8.48 -12.29 3.93
C ASP A 7 -8.26 -10.89 4.51
N GLY A 8 -9.07 -10.47 5.49
CA GLY A 8 -9.06 -9.12 6.05
C GLY A 8 -9.64 -8.06 5.13
N GLU A 9 -10.21 -8.47 3.99
CA GLU A 9 -10.88 -7.59 3.06
C GLU A 9 -12.22 -7.15 3.65
N MET A 10 -12.63 -5.92 3.34
CA MET A 10 -13.94 -5.45 3.76
C MET A 10 -15.02 -6.30 3.07
N PRO A 11 -16.11 -6.68 3.76
CA PRO A 11 -17.20 -7.42 3.15
C PRO A 11 -17.72 -6.69 1.91
N ALA A 12 -17.74 -7.39 0.77
CA ALA A 12 -18.21 -6.79 -0.46
C ALA A 12 -19.68 -6.37 -0.33
N SER A 13 -20.04 -5.27 -1.00
CA SER A 13 -21.40 -4.74 -0.98
C SER A 13 -21.76 -4.16 -2.34
N ALA A 14 -23.00 -4.41 -2.79
CA ALA A 14 -23.48 -3.95 -4.09
C ALA A 14 -24.95 -3.52 -4.02
N MET A 15 -25.30 -2.53 -4.84
CA MET A 15 -26.69 -2.09 -5.02
C MET A 15 -27.43 -3.02 -5.98
N ILE A 16 -28.68 -3.32 -5.66
CA ILE A 16 -29.53 -4.22 -6.43
C ILE A 16 -30.30 -3.42 -7.48
N GLN A 17 -30.19 -3.86 -8.73
CA GLN A 17 -30.99 -3.34 -9.84
C GLN A 17 -32.32 -4.10 -9.95
N SER A 18 -32.27 -5.44 -9.93
CA SER A 18 -33.47 -6.28 -9.99
C SER A 18 -33.25 -7.67 -9.42
N VAL A 19 -34.35 -8.33 -9.03
CA VAL A 19 -34.36 -9.72 -8.60
C VAL A 19 -35.43 -10.49 -9.35
N SER A 20 -35.05 -11.61 -9.98
CA SER A 20 -36.00 -12.49 -10.68
C SER A 20 -36.79 -13.34 -9.70
N LYS A 21 -38.06 -13.60 -10.01
CA LYS A 21 -38.93 -14.56 -9.32
C LYS A 21 -38.85 -15.93 -10.01
N ALA A 22 -37.87 -16.75 -9.64
CA ALA A 22 -37.53 -18.00 -10.31
C ALA A 22 -36.82 -19.00 -9.36
N ASN A 23 -36.56 -20.21 -9.86
CA ASN A 23 -35.73 -21.21 -9.18
C ASN A 23 -34.61 -21.68 -10.12
N PRO A 24 -33.33 -21.28 -9.90
CA PRO A 24 -32.88 -20.34 -8.86
C PRO A 24 -33.26 -18.89 -9.17
N GLY A 25 -33.45 -18.08 -8.12
CA GLY A 25 -33.61 -16.63 -8.27
C GLY A 25 -32.29 -15.98 -8.71
N VAL A 26 -32.35 -14.91 -9.50
CA VAL A 26 -31.17 -14.22 -10.03
C VAL A 26 -31.23 -12.76 -9.58
N VAL A 27 -30.15 -12.29 -8.98
CA VAL A 27 -29.96 -10.91 -8.56
C VAL A 27 -29.06 -10.22 -9.58
N PHE A 28 -29.52 -9.08 -10.10
CA PHE A 28 -28.75 -8.20 -10.96
C PHE A 28 -28.35 -6.97 -10.16
N CYS A 29 -27.04 -6.69 -10.11
CA CYS A 29 -26.47 -5.51 -9.46
C CYS A 29 -26.39 -4.33 -10.44
N THR A 30 -26.28 -3.12 -9.91
CA THR A 30 -26.07 -1.92 -10.73
C THR A 30 -24.74 -1.94 -11.47
N ASP A 31 -24.70 -1.40 -12.69
CA ASP A 31 -23.52 -1.42 -13.59
C ASP A 31 -22.34 -0.54 -13.12
N ASP A 32 -22.51 0.28 -12.08
CA ASP A 32 -21.52 1.27 -11.67
C ASP A 32 -20.20 0.63 -11.18
N ARG A 33 -20.27 -0.58 -10.61
CA ARG A 33 -19.11 -1.41 -10.25
C ARG A 33 -19.48 -2.90 -10.26
N LYS A 34 -18.45 -3.74 -10.43
CA LYS A 34 -18.56 -5.19 -10.22
C LYS A 34 -18.95 -5.46 -8.77
N HIS A 35 -19.76 -6.49 -8.52
CA HIS A 35 -20.24 -6.79 -7.17
C HIS A 35 -19.16 -7.37 -6.23
N GLY A 36 -18.05 -7.89 -6.76
CA GLY A 36 -16.89 -8.32 -5.96
C GLY A 36 -17.08 -9.61 -5.13
N PHE A 37 -18.11 -10.40 -5.43
CA PHE A 37 -18.41 -11.65 -4.72
C PHE A 37 -17.75 -12.84 -5.42
N SER A 38 -17.53 -13.92 -4.67
CA SER A 38 -17.05 -15.21 -5.19
C SER A 38 -18.10 -16.32 -5.07
N ASP A 39 -17.96 -17.39 -5.85
CA ASP A 39 -18.82 -18.57 -5.74
C ASP A 39 -18.79 -19.15 -4.31
N GLY A 40 -19.96 -19.49 -3.76
CA GLY A 40 -20.11 -20.02 -2.40
C GLY A 40 -20.09 -18.95 -1.30
N SER A 41 -19.95 -17.66 -1.65
CA SER A 41 -20.08 -16.58 -0.67
C SER A 41 -21.48 -16.57 -0.06
N LYS A 42 -21.61 -16.21 1.22
CA LYS A 42 -22.91 -15.93 1.83
C LYS A 42 -23.19 -14.44 1.84
N VAL A 43 -24.41 -14.06 1.52
CA VAL A 43 -24.84 -12.66 1.49
C VAL A 43 -26.14 -12.46 2.24
N PHE A 44 -26.35 -11.26 2.77
CA PHE A 44 -27.65 -10.82 3.26
C PHE A 44 -28.15 -9.61 2.48
N PHE A 45 -29.45 -9.40 2.52
CA PHE A 45 -30.12 -8.31 1.80
C PHE A 45 -30.69 -7.30 2.79
N SER A 46 -30.74 -6.04 2.39
CA SER A 46 -31.40 -4.98 3.14
C SER A 46 -32.03 -3.97 2.19
N GLN A 47 -33.06 -3.27 2.66
CA GLN A 47 -33.74 -2.19 1.92
C GLN A 47 -34.36 -2.59 0.57
N VAL A 48 -34.62 -3.89 0.34
CA VAL A 48 -35.31 -4.38 -0.86
C VAL A 48 -36.80 -4.04 -0.76
N GLN A 49 -37.35 -3.33 -1.76
CA GLN A 49 -38.78 -3.00 -1.85
C GLN A 49 -39.50 -3.94 -2.83
N GLY A 50 -40.76 -4.25 -2.56
CA GLY A 50 -41.55 -5.26 -3.29
C GLY A 50 -41.29 -6.69 -2.81
N MET A 51 -40.04 -7.16 -2.89
CA MET A 51 -39.62 -8.50 -2.44
C MET A 51 -39.06 -8.46 -1.01
N THR A 52 -39.89 -8.05 -0.05
CA THR A 52 -39.46 -7.75 1.33
C THR A 52 -38.98 -8.96 2.14
N GLU A 53 -39.36 -10.17 1.72
CA GLU A 53 -38.94 -11.43 2.33
C GLU A 53 -37.40 -11.53 2.35
N LEU A 54 -36.73 -11.04 1.30
CA LEU A 54 -35.27 -11.00 1.22
C LEU A 54 -34.62 -10.20 2.36
N ASN A 55 -35.27 -9.18 2.91
CA ASN A 55 -34.69 -8.39 4.00
C ASN A 55 -34.65 -9.16 5.34
N SER A 56 -35.41 -10.25 5.45
CA SER A 56 -35.60 -11.00 6.69
C SER A 56 -35.01 -12.41 6.63
N ILE A 57 -34.51 -12.85 5.47
CA ILE A 57 -33.89 -14.18 5.36
C ILE A 57 -32.50 -14.19 5.99
N SER A 58 -32.14 -15.34 6.57
CA SER A 58 -30.77 -15.64 6.97
C SER A 58 -29.83 -15.57 5.75
N PRO A 59 -28.52 -15.31 5.97
CA PRO A 59 -27.57 -15.21 4.87
C PRO A 59 -27.62 -16.41 3.91
N VAL A 60 -27.75 -16.12 2.61
CA VAL A 60 -27.88 -17.12 1.56
C VAL A 60 -26.58 -17.32 0.83
N GLU A 61 -26.28 -18.57 0.50
CA GLU A 61 -25.17 -18.92 -0.37
C GLU A 61 -25.49 -18.52 -1.82
N ILE A 62 -24.51 -17.94 -2.51
CA ILE A 62 -24.66 -17.47 -3.88
C ILE A 62 -23.81 -18.27 -4.84
N LYS A 63 -24.23 -18.26 -6.11
CA LYS A 63 -23.42 -18.71 -7.24
C LYS A 63 -23.31 -17.58 -8.26
N VAL A 64 -22.10 -17.09 -8.45
CA VAL A 64 -21.76 -16.00 -9.38
C VAL A 64 -22.01 -16.48 -10.81
N ARG A 65 -22.64 -15.61 -11.61
CA ARG A 65 -22.88 -15.88 -13.03
C ARG A 65 -21.95 -15.05 -13.90
N ASP A 66 -21.81 -13.78 -13.57
CA ASP A 66 -20.91 -12.81 -14.20
C ASP A 66 -20.52 -11.73 -13.19
N SER A 67 -19.86 -10.64 -13.60
CA SER A 67 -19.42 -9.58 -12.68
C SER A 67 -20.52 -8.69 -12.10
N TYR A 68 -21.76 -8.82 -12.59
CA TYR A 68 -22.92 -8.00 -12.24
C TYR A 68 -24.14 -8.83 -11.82
N SER A 69 -24.09 -10.16 -11.93
CA SER A 69 -25.20 -11.03 -11.56
C SER A 69 -24.77 -12.32 -10.87
N PHE A 70 -25.60 -12.77 -9.94
CA PHE A 70 -25.45 -14.03 -9.23
C PHE A 70 -26.82 -14.65 -8.94
N SER A 71 -26.84 -15.97 -8.82
CA SER A 71 -28.03 -16.71 -8.42
C SER A 71 -28.07 -16.97 -6.92
N ILE A 72 -29.27 -16.95 -6.37
CA ILE A 72 -29.65 -17.31 -5.01
C ILE A 72 -30.62 -18.50 -5.03
N GLY A 73 -31.13 -18.91 -3.87
CA GLY A 73 -32.14 -19.96 -3.75
C GLY A 73 -33.47 -19.67 -4.48
N ASP A 74 -34.48 -20.50 -4.21
CA ASP A 74 -35.81 -20.35 -4.83
C ASP A 74 -36.52 -19.07 -4.36
N THR A 75 -36.80 -18.17 -5.29
CA THR A 75 -37.57 -16.93 -5.04
C THR A 75 -38.99 -17.01 -5.60
N SER A 76 -39.41 -18.16 -6.16
CA SER A 76 -40.70 -18.32 -6.84
C SER A 76 -41.91 -18.06 -5.93
N ALA A 77 -41.76 -18.29 -4.63
CA ALA A 77 -42.78 -18.02 -3.62
C ALA A 77 -42.78 -16.57 -3.11
N PHE A 78 -41.78 -15.76 -3.44
CA PHE A 78 -41.64 -14.41 -2.89
C PHE A 78 -42.49 -13.39 -3.64
N SER A 79 -42.71 -12.24 -3.01
CA SER A 79 -43.35 -11.09 -3.62
C SER A 79 -42.53 -10.56 -4.82
N THR A 80 -43.18 -9.86 -5.74
CA THR A 80 -42.50 -9.32 -6.92
C THR A 80 -41.58 -8.17 -6.50
N TYR A 81 -40.33 -8.18 -6.96
CA TYR A 81 -39.39 -7.09 -6.74
C TYR A 81 -39.91 -5.79 -7.39
N GLU A 82 -39.77 -4.68 -6.66
CA GLU A 82 -40.12 -3.34 -7.17
C GLU A 82 -38.88 -2.50 -7.45
N ARG A 83 -38.08 -2.21 -6.42
CA ARG A 83 -36.89 -1.35 -6.52
C ARG A 83 -35.98 -1.43 -5.30
N GLY A 84 -34.76 -0.95 -5.50
CA GLY A 84 -33.80 -0.71 -4.43
C GLY A 84 -33.26 -1.99 -3.80
N GLY A 85 -32.46 -1.79 -2.75
CA GLY A 85 -31.86 -2.86 -1.99
C GLY A 85 -30.35 -2.91 -2.11
N VAL A 86 -29.74 -3.43 -1.06
CA VAL A 86 -28.30 -3.61 -0.92
C VAL A 86 -28.05 -5.06 -0.55
N VAL A 87 -27.13 -5.69 -1.27
CA VAL A 87 -26.61 -7.00 -0.92
C VAL A 87 -25.23 -6.83 -0.29
N THR A 88 -24.97 -7.50 0.82
CA THR A 88 -23.69 -7.41 1.54
C THR A 88 -23.20 -8.81 1.91
N GLU A 89 -21.92 -9.06 1.69
CA GLU A 89 -21.24 -10.30 2.05
C GLU A 89 -21.22 -10.52 3.56
N VAL A 90 -21.35 -11.77 4.00
CA VAL A 90 -21.15 -12.20 5.37
C VAL A 90 -19.93 -13.11 5.43
N LYS A 91 -18.81 -12.59 5.94
CA LYS A 91 -17.59 -13.38 6.18
C LYS A 91 -17.93 -14.57 7.07
N GLN A 92 -17.66 -15.77 6.58
CA GLN A 92 -17.92 -17.01 7.30
C GLN A 92 -16.66 -17.44 8.05
N PRO A 93 -16.76 -17.82 9.34
CA PRO A 93 -15.66 -18.46 10.03
C PRO A 93 -15.25 -19.76 9.34
N CYS A 94 -13.94 -20.03 9.31
CA CYS A 94 -13.37 -21.25 8.76
C CYS A 94 -12.64 -22.04 9.85
N MET A 95 -12.84 -23.36 9.88
CA MET A 95 -12.12 -24.26 10.77
C MET A 95 -10.93 -24.88 10.05
N LEU A 96 -9.73 -24.55 10.50
CA LEU A 96 -8.47 -25.12 10.02
C LEU A 96 -7.94 -26.18 10.99
N THR A 97 -7.40 -27.27 10.45
CA THR A 97 -6.80 -28.36 11.23
C THR A 97 -5.29 -28.36 11.04
N PHE A 98 -4.55 -28.34 12.15
CA PHE A 98 -3.08 -28.32 12.17
C PHE A 98 -2.57 -29.64 12.73
N LYS A 99 -1.59 -30.25 12.06
CA LYS A 99 -0.94 -31.46 12.57
C LYS A 99 0.05 -31.09 13.69
N PRO A 100 0.23 -31.95 14.70
CA PRO A 100 1.34 -31.84 15.64
C PRO A 100 2.69 -31.85 14.90
N LEU A 101 3.69 -31.16 15.45
CA LEU A 101 5.02 -31.04 14.83
C LEU A 101 5.63 -32.40 14.44
N SER A 102 5.49 -33.42 15.30
CA SER A 102 5.99 -34.78 15.05
C SER A 102 5.40 -35.45 13.81
N GLU A 103 4.13 -35.16 13.50
CA GLU A 103 3.45 -35.69 12.31
C GLU A 103 3.71 -34.79 11.09
N ALA A 104 3.70 -33.47 11.28
CA ALA A 104 3.94 -32.50 10.22
C ALA A 104 5.34 -32.60 9.61
N LEU A 105 6.34 -33.01 10.39
CA LEU A 105 7.73 -33.20 9.93
C LEU A 105 7.90 -34.32 8.89
N LEU A 106 6.96 -35.26 8.82
CA LEU A 106 6.98 -36.35 7.84
C LEU A 106 6.16 -36.02 6.59
N ASP A 107 5.44 -34.90 6.60
CA ASP A 107 4.50 -34.52 5.55
C ASP A 107 4.94 -33.21 4.87
N TYR A 108 5.81 -33.37 3.87
CA TYR A 108 6.26 -32.25 3.05
C TYR A 108 5.14 -31.63 2.19
N GLN A 109 3.97 -32.27 2.05
CA GLN A 109 2.84 -31.71 1.30
C GLN A 109 2.20 -30.51 2.01
N LEU A 110 2.51 -30.31 3.30
CA LEU A 110 2.12 -29.15 4.08
C LEU A 110 2.93 -27.88 3.74
N LEU A 111 3.87 -27.98 2.79
CA LEU A 111 4.68 -26.88 2.31
C LEU A 111 3.84 -25.86 1.52
N LYS A 112 3.87 -24.61 1.98
CA LYS A 112 3.32 -23.47 1.25
C LYS A 112 4.39 -22.86 0.37
N MET A 113 4.07 -22.76 -0.92
CA MET A 113 4.97 -22.20 -1.93
C MET A 113 4.92 -20.68 -1.88
N ASN A 114 6.11 -20.05 -1.85
CA ASN A 114 6.27 -18.60 -1.99
C ASN A 114 7.01 -18.22 -3.28
N ASP A 115 7.69 -19.17 -3.93
CA ASP A 115 8.33 -19.03 -5.22
C ASP A 115 8.07 -20.29 -6.06
N TYR A 116 7.29 -20.13 -7.13
CA TYR A 116 6.91 -21.24 -8.02
C TYR A 116 8.06 -21.70 -8.93
N GLY A 117 9.14 -20.92 -9.05
CA GLY A 117 10.37 -21.32 -9.74
C GLY A 117 11.25 -22.26 -8.90
N LYS A 118 11.03 -22.34 -7.58
CA LYS A 118 11.90 -23.04 -6.62
C LYS A 118 11.23 -24.22 -5.91
N ILE A 119 10.20 -24.84 -6.51
CA ILE A 119 9.38 -25.87 -5.85
C ILE A 119 10.22 -27.08 -5.39
N SER A 120 11.07 -27.63 -6.25
CA SER A 120 11.93 -28.78 -5.92
C SER A 120 12.95 -28.43 -4.83
N ARG A 121 13.50 -27.21 -4.88
CA ARG A 121 14.41 -26.66 -3.86
C ARG A 121 13.72 -26.59 -2.50
N HIS A 122 12.52 -26.00 -2.40
CA HIS A 122 11.83 -25.89 -1.10
C HIS A 122 11.46 -27.24 -0.49
N LYS A 123 11.09 -28.24 -1.32
CA LYS A 123 10.91 -29.62 -0.84
C LYS A 123 12.22 -30.20 -0.30
N THR A 124 13.34 -29.95 -0.98
CA THR A 124 14.66 -30.37 -0.52
C THR A 124 15.05 -29.70 0.80
N LEU A 125 14.77 -28.39 0.95
CA LEU A 125 15.03 -27.64 2.18
C LEU A 125 14.30 -28.23 3.39
N HIS A 126 13.11 -28.81 3.19
CA HIS A 126 12.41 -29.52 4.27
C HIS A 126 13.24 -30.64 4.89
N LEU A 127 13.92 -31.43 4.06
CA LEU A 127 14.85 -32.46 4.53
C LEU A 127 16.17 -31.85 5.01
N ALA A 128 16.66 -30.81 4.34
CA ALA A 128 17.94 -30.19 4.65
C ALA A 128 17.96 -29.56 6.06
N PHE A 129 16.88 -28.89 6.49
CA PHE A 129 16.78 -28.35 7.84
C PHE A 129 16.67 -29.45 8.92
N GLN A 130 15.99 -30.56 8.60
CA GLN A 130 15.99 -31.73 9.50
C GLN A 130 17.39 -32.34 9.61
N ALA A 131 18.08 -32.49 8.48
CA ALA A 131 19.46 -32.96 8.44
C ALA A 131 20.40 -32.02 9.20
N LEU A 132 20.19 -30.70 9.13
CA LEU A 132 20.98 -29.71 9.85
C LEU A 132 20.84 -29.90 11.37
N HIS A 133 19.61 -30.08 11.87
CA HIS A 133 19.41 -30.42 13.28
C HIS A 133 20.04 -31.77 13.66
N GLY A 134 19.99 -32.77 12.77
CA GLY A 134 20.68 -34.04 12.93
C GLY A 134 22.20 -33.90 13.02
N PHE A 135 22.79 -33.09 12.14
CA PHE A 135 24.21 -32.74 12.13
C PHE A 135 24.60 -32.07 13.45
N VAL A 136 23.87 -31.03 13.88
CA VAL A 136 24.14 -30.32 15.14
C VAL A 136 24.05 -31.26 16.34
N LYS A 137 23.08 -32.18 16.36
CA LYS A 137 22.96 -33.19 17.42
C LYS A 137 24.17 -34.12 17.48
N LYS A 138 24.75 -34.47 16.33
CA LYS A 138 25.90 -35.38 16.24
C LYS A 138 27.23 -34.67 16.53
N GLU A 139 27.47 -33.56 15.85
CA GLU A 139 28.76 -32.84 15.85
C GLU A 139 28.85 -31.78 16.96
N GLN A 140 27.74 -31.48 17.64
CA GLN A 140 27.63 -30.46 18.70
C GLN A 140 28.02 -29.04 18.25
N ARG A 141 27.91 -28.76 16.95
CA ARG A 141 28.16 -27.47 16.31
C ARG A 141 27.39 -27.36 15.00
N LEU A 142 27.25 -26.15 14.48
CA LEU A 142 26.83 -25.93 13.09
C LEU A 142 27.97 -26.32 12.12
N PRO A 143 27.64 -26.69 10.85
CA PRO A 143 28.62 -26.79 9.78
C PRO A 143 29.50 -25.55 9.71
N ARG A 144 30.79 -25.72 9.44
CA ARG A 144 31.73 -24.59 9.29
C ARG A 144 31.48 -23.89 7.96
N PRO A 145 31.63 -22.55 7.91
CA PRO A 145 31.45 -21.81 6.66
C PRO A 145 32.31 -22.40 5.54
N ARG A 146 31.69 -22.64 4.38
CA ARG A 146 32.34 -23.18 3.17
C ARG A 146 33.08 -24.52 3.35
N SER A 147 32.80 -25.28 4.40
CA SER A 147 33.44 -26.58 4.62
C SER A 147 32.83 -27.69 3.76
N GLN A 148 33.58 -28.13 2.76
CA GLN A 148 33.21 -29.25 1.89
C GLN A 148 32.90 -30.53 2.68
N SER A 149 33.73 -30.87 3.67
CA SER A 149 33.53 -32.07 4.50
C SER A 149 32.23 -32.04 5.30
N ASP A 150 31.88 -30.87 5.85
CA ASP A 150 30.66 -30.71 6.63
C ASP A 150 29.42 -30.74 5.69
N ALA A 151 29.53 -30.18 4.48
CA ALA A 151 28.50 -30.26 3.45
C ALA A 151 28.26 -31.68 2.93
N ASP A 152 29.32 -32.47 2.74
CA ASP A 152 29.21 -33.89 2.36
C ASP A 152 28.53 -34.70 3.47
N ALA A 153 28.88 -34.43 4.74
CA ALA A 153 28.20 -35.04 5.89
C ALA A 153 26.71 -34.64 5.97
N LEU A 154 26.36 -33.39 5.69
CA LEU A 154 24.96 -32.94 5.67
C LEU A 154 24.17 -33.62 4.54
N LEU A 155 24.75 -33.70 3.35
CA LEU A 155 24.16 -34.40 2.20
C LEU A 155 23.91 -35.88 2.48
N ALA A 156 24.84 -36.56 3.16
CA ALA A 156 24.64 -37.96 3.56
C ALA A 156 23.40 -38.12 4.45
N ILE A 157 23.20 -37.23 5.42
CA ILE A 157 22.01 -37.26 6.31
C ILE A 157 20.73 -36.97 5.50
N VAL A 158 20.75 -36.02 4.55
CA VAL A 158 19.61 -35.76 3.66
C VAL A 158 19.29 -37.00 2.82
N GLY A 159 20.30 -37.69 2.31
CA GLY A 159 20.14 -38.95 1.57
C GLY A 159 19.43 -40.02 2.40
N GLU A 160 19.82 -40.18 3.67
CA GLU A 160 19.16 -41.09 4.61
C GLU A 160 17.69 -40.72 4.82
N LEU A 161 17.37 -39.44 5.08
CA LEU A 161 15.99 -38.96 5.25
C LEU A 161 15.15 -39.13 3.99
N ASN A 162 15.76 -38.99 2.81
CA ASN A 162 15.04 -39.15 1.54
C ASN A 162 14.70 -40.62 1.23
N THR A 163 15.32 -41.61 1.87
CA THR A 163 14.91 -43.02 1.72
C THR A 163 13.46 -43.26 2.18
N VAL A 164 13.01 -42.47 3.16
CA VAL A 164 11.64 -42.51 3.69
C VAL A 164 10.72 -41.57 2.91
N THR A 165 11.17 -40.34 2.67
CA THR A 165 10.33 -39.29 2.05
C THR A 165 10.14 -39.48 0.55
N GLN A 166 11.13 -40.08 -0.12
CA GLN A 166 11.13 -40.40 -1.55
C GLN A 166 10.83 -39.20 -2.45
N LEU A 167 11.51 -38.07 -2.21
CA LEU A 167 11.48 -36.94 -3.14
C LEU A 167 12.11 -37.37 -4.47
N GLU A 168 11.39 -37.11 -5.56
CA GLU A 168 11.82 -37.43 -6.94
C GLU A 168 13.09 -36.68 -7.36
N GLN A 169 13.25 -35.44 -6.87
CA GLN A 169 14.38 -34.58 -7.19
C GLN A 169 14.91 -33.95 -5.90
N LEU A 170 16.21 -34.13 -5.66
CA LEU A 170 16.96 -33.45 -4.62
C LEU A 170 17.83 -32.36 -5.23
N ASP A 171 17.71 -31.14 -4.71
CA ASP A 171 18.61 -30.04 -5.02
C ASP A 171 19.85 -30.10 -4.12
N GLU A 172 20.83 -30.91 -4.50
CA GLU A 172 22.08 -31.06 -3.73
C GLU A 172 22.83 -29.74 -3.56
N ALA A 173 22.77 -28.85 -4.57
CA ALA A 173 23.40 -27.54 -4.51
C ALA A 173 22.80 -26.68 -3.41
N ALA A 174 21.47 -26.75 -3.21
CA ALA A 174 20.81 -26.08 -2.09
C ALA A 174 21.23 -26.65 -0.73
N VAL A 175 21.40 -27.96 -0.59
CA VAL A 175 21.88 -28.59 0.66
C VAL A 175 23.32 -28.14 0.97
N ARG A 176 24.19 -28.11 -0.04
CA ARG A 176 25.57 -27.61 0.11
C ARG A 176 25.59 -26.14 0.51
N SER A 177 24.77 -25.33 -0.16
CA SER A 177 24.65 -23.89 0.16
C SER A 177 24.17 -23.67 1.59
N LEU A 178 23.17 -24.44 2.05
CA LEU A 178 22.72 -24.42 3.45
C LEU A 178 23.86 -24.76 4.41
N SER A 179 24.66 -25.79 4.11
CA SER A 179 25.84 -26.13 4.93
C SER A 179 26.86 -25.00 4.97
N TYR A 180 27.21 -24.45 3.80
CA TYR A 180 28.20 -23.37 3.69
C TYR A 180 27.78 -22.08 4.39
N THR A 181 26.48 -21.85 4.52
CA THR A 181 25.91 -20.63 5.11
C THR A 181 25.27 -20.90 6.47
N ALA A 182 25.47 -22.09 7.07
CA ALA A 182 24.75 -22.50 8.28
C ALA A 182 25.04 -21.62 9.50
N GLN A 183 26.21 -20.98 9.56
CA GLN A 183 26.58 -20.01 10.61
C GLN A 183 26.23 -18.56 10.22
N GLY A 184 25.59 -18.37 9.07
CA GLY A 184 25.18 -17.07 8.58
C GLY A 184 24.07 -16.49 9.44
N ASP A 185 24.22 -15.22 9.81
CA ASP A 185 23.21 -14.45 10.53
C ASP A 185 23.02 -13.09 9.84
N LEU A 186 21.97 -13.00 9.02
CA LEU A 186 21.73 -11.89 8.11
C LEU A 186 20.53 -11.06 8.56
N ALA A 187 20.77 -9.78 8.87
CA ALA A 187 19.71 -8.86 9.30
C ALA A 187 18.51 -8.79 8.33
N PRO A 188 18.66 -8.79 7.00
CA PRO A 188 17.52 -8.83 6.07
C PRO A 188 16.66 -10.10 6.20
N ILE A 189 17.29 -11.28 6.35
CA ILE A 189 16.58 -12.55 6.52
C ILE A 189 15.82 -12.55 7.86
N ASN A 190 16.46 -12.07 8.92
CA ASN A 190 15.84 -11.92 10.24
C ASN A 190 14.66 -10.95 10.20
N ALA A 191 14.77 -9.84 9.47
CA ALA A 191 13.68 -8.88 9.32
C ALA A 191 12.50 -9.48 8.55
N PHE A 192 12.76 -10.19 7.46
CA PHE A 192 11.74 -10.84 6.64
C PHE A 192 11.01 -11.96 7.42
N ILE A 193 11.75 -12.94 7.93
CA ILE A 193 11.16 -14.06 8.69
C ILE A 193 10.56 -13.58 10.01
N GLY A 194 11.19 -12.61 10.68
CA GLY A 194 10.68 -12.01 11.91
C GLY A 194 9.35 -11.28 11.71
N GLY A 195 9.20 -10.55 10.60
CA GLY A 195 7.94 -9.90 10.23
C GLY A 195 6.82 -10.92 9.98
N LEU A 196 7.12 -11.99 9.23
CA LEU A 196 6.16 -13.08 8.98
C LEU A 196 5.77 -13.80 10.27
N ALA A 197 6.74 -14.18 11.10
CA ALA A 197 6.50 -14.87 12.36
C ALA A 197 5.69 -14.00 13.34
N ALA A 198 6.00 -12.70 13.43
CA ALA A 198 5.22 -11.76 14.24
C ALA A 198 3.76 -11.66 13.74
N GLN A 199 3.55 -11.64 12.42
CA GLN A 199 2.20 -11.68 11.86
C GLN A 199 1.48 -12.98 12.21
N GLU A 200 2.13 -14.15 12.12
CA GLU A 200 1.52 -15.42 12.51
C GLU A 200 1.11 -15.46 14.00
N VAL A 201 1.88 -14.82 14.89
CA VAL A 201 1.49 -14.65 16.30
C VAL A 201 0.21 -13.81 16.42
N ILE A 202 0.10 -12.72 15.67
CA ILE A 202 -1.11 -11.88 15.64
C ILE A 202 -2.31 -12.68 15.13
N LYS A 203 -2.13 -13.49 14.08
CA LYS A 203 -3.20 -14.37 13.56
C LYS A 203 -3.67 -15.37 14.63
N ALA A 204 -2.73 -15.99 15.34
CA ALA A 204 -3.02 -16.97 16.37
C ALA A 204 -3.84 -16.38 17.54
N CYS A 205 -3.55 -15.16 17.99
CA CYS A 205 -4.26 -14.54 19.12
C CYS A 205 -5.54 -13.78 18.71
N SER A 206 -5.62 -13.31 17.47
CA SER A 206 -6.79 -12.53 16.99
C SER A 206 -7.83 -13.36 16.26
N ARG A 207 -7.48 -14.55 15.73
CA ARG A 207 -8.29 -15.33 14.79
C ARG A 207 -8.62 -14.59 13.48
N LYS A 208 -7.85 -13.54 13.16
CA LYS A 208 -7.96 -12.76 11.91
C LYS A 208 -6.79 -13.10 10.98
N PHE A 209 -7.09 -13.18 9.69
CA PHE A 209 -6.29 -13.70 8.60
C PHE A 209 -6.03 -15.21 8.65
N THR A 210 -5.91 -15.80 7.47
CA THR A 210 -5.52 -17.20 7.30
C THR A 210 -4.08 -17.42 7.75
N PRO A 211 -3.82 -18.28 8.76
CA PRO A 211 -2.47 -18.62 9.19
C PRO A 211 -1.73 -19.48 8.16
N LEU A 212 -0.41 -19.48 8.25
CA LEU A 212 0.43 -20.41 7.51
C LEU A 212 0.15 -21.84 7.97
N GLN A 213 -0.18 -22.73 7.03
CA GLN A 213 -0.52 -24.13 7.32
C GLN A 213 0.29 -25.10 6.43
N GLN A 214 1.46 -25.59 6.82
CA GLN A 214 2.19 -25.32 8.08
C GLN A 214 3.64 -24.93 7.83
N TRP A 215 4.25 -25.36 6.72
CA TRP A 215 5.66 -25.11 6.43
C TRP A 215 5.82 -23.98 5.42
N LEU A 216 6.81 -23.12 5.67
CA LEU A 216 7.30 -22.11 4.75
C LEU A 216 8.83 -22.19 4.76
N TYR A 217 9.43 -22.50 3.63
CA TYR A 217 10.87 -22.36 3.42
C TYR A 217 11.09 -21.21 2.46
N PHE A 218 12.10 -20.40 2.74
CA PHE A 218 12.50 -19.27 1.92
C PHE A 218 14.01 -19.27 1.77
N ASP A 219 14.49 -18.97 0.58
CA ASP A 219 15.90 -18.75 0.28
C ASP A 219 16.09 -17.54 -0.64
N ALA A 220 17.24 -16.89 -0.48
CA ALA A 220 17.73 -15.82 -1.35
C ALA A 220 19.14 -16.17 -1.81
N LEU A 221 19.33 -17.39 -2.33
CA LEU A 221 20.64 -17.87 -2.80
C LEU A 221 21.19 -17.03 -3.94
N GLU A 222 20.34 -16.34 -4.68
CA GLU A 222 20.70 -15.41 -5.75
C GLU A 222 21.47 -14.18 -5.22
N CYS A 223 21.49 -13.95 -3.90
CA CYS A 223 22.29 -12.91 -3.28
C CYS A 223 23.75 -13.33 -3.01
N LEU A 224 24.10 -14.62 -3.17
CA LEU A 224 25.46 -15.08 -2.95
C LEU A 224 26.41 -14.47 -3.99
N PRO A 225 27.64 -14.09 -3.60
CA PRO A 225 28.60 -13.51 -4.52
C PRO A 225 29.11 -14.59 -5.49
N GLU A 226 29.43 -14.18 -6.72
CA GLU A 226 30.00 -15.10 -7.73
C GLU A 226 31.45 -15.49 -7.39
N ASP A 227 32.19 -14.59 -6.76
CA ASP A 227 33.60 -14.79 -6.39
C ASP A 227 33.74 -15.39 -4.99
N GLU A 228 34.60 -16.39 -4.86
CA GLU A 228 35.03 -16.90 -3.56
C GLU A 228 36.00 -15.93 -2.88
N ASP A 229 35.73 -15.64 -1.62
CA ASP A 229 36.48 -14.67 -0.84
C ASP A 229 36.90 -15.19 0.55
N HIS A 230 37.91 -14.57 1.15
CA HIS A 230 38.45 -14.96 2.44
C HIS A 230 37.50 -14.67 3.61
N LEU A 231 37.54 -15.56 4.59
CA LEU A 231 36.82 -15.45 5.86
C LEU A 231 37.78 -14.87 6.90
N ALA A 232 37.77 -13.55 7.08
CA ALA A 232 38.47 -12.90 8.18
C ALA A 232 37.65 -12.98 9.47
N GLU A 233 38.30 -13.12 10.63
CA GLU A 233 37.65 -13.39 11.92
C GLU A 233 37.65 -12.17 12.86
N CYS A 234 36.66 -12.11 13.77
CA CYS A 234 36.55 -11.22 14.94
C CYS A 234 36.06 -9.79 14.69
N THR A 235 34.96 -9.63 13.96
CA THR A 235 34.23 -8.38 13.84
C THR A 235 32.77 -8.53 14.29
N ARG A 236 32.04 -7.40 14.38
CA ARG A 236 30.59 -7.44 14.60
C ARG A 236 29.80 -8.00 13.41
N TYR A 237 30.46 -8.25 12.27
CA TYR A 237 29.87 -8.68 11.01
C TYR A 237 30.14 -10.15 10.71
N ASP A 238 30.65 -10.93 11.65
CA ASP A 238 31.08 -12.32 11.43
C ASP A 238 29.95 -13.21 10.88
N GLY A 239 28.71 -13.03 11.35
CA GLY A 239 27.54 -13.73 10.81
C GLY A 239 27.23 -13.37 9.35
N GLN A 240 27.56 -12.16 8.90
CA GLN A 240 27.40 -11.73 7.52
C GLN A 240 28.59 -12.17 6.65
N ILE A 241 29.81 -12.07 7.17
CA ILE A 241 31.05 -12.49 6.52
C ILE A 241 31.06 -14.01 6.29
N ALA A 242 30.49 -14.81 7.18
CA ALA A 242 30.33 -16.25 7.00
C ALA A 242 29.56 -16.62 5.72
N VAL A 243 28.72 -15.71 5.20
CA VAL A 243 27.98 -15.88 3.95
C VAL A 243 28.72 -15.20 2.79
N PHE A 244 28.94 -13.89 2.89
CA PHE A 244 29.37 -13.07 1.75
C PHE A 244 30.90 -12.92 1.62
N GLY A 245 31.67 -13.23 2.67
CA GLY A 245 33.11 -12.94 2.73
C GLY A 245 33.42 -11.51 3.18
N SER A 246 34.70 -11.29 3.48
CA SER A 246 35.19 -10.04 4.08
C SER A 246 35.41 -8.91 3.05
N ALA A 247 35.87 -9.21 1.83
CA ALA A 247 35.94 -8.25 0.73
C ALA A 247 34.55 -7.74 0.32
N PHE A 248 33.50 -8.56 0.42
CA PHE A 248 32.13 -8.07 0.21
C PHE A 248 31.71 -7.13 1.34
N GLN A 249 32.06 -7.44 2.59
CA GLN A 249 31.84 -6.54 3.72
C GLN A 249 32.53 -5.18 3.52
N GLU A 250 33.79 -5.17 3.07
CA GLU A 250 34.52 -3.93 2.75
C GLU A 250 33.81 -3.12 1.67
N LYS A 251 33.29 -3.77 0.62
CA LYS A 251 32.47 -3.09 -0.41
C LYS A 251 31.24 -2.43 0.20
N LEU A 252 30.52 -3.08 1.11
CA LEU A 252 29.36 -2.52 1.80
C LEU A 252 29.74 -1.31 2.65
N GLU A 253 30.85 -1.38 3.38
CA GLU A 253 31.34 -0.31 4.24
C GLU A 253 31.67 0.97 3.46
N MET A 254 32.11 0.87 2.20
CA MET A 254 32.46 2.00 1.34
C MET A 254 31.28 2.65 0.61
N GLN A 255 30.07 2.10 0.70
CA GLN A 255 28.93 2.60 -0.07
C GLN A 255 28.50 4.01 0.35
N LYS A 256 28.01 4.80 -0.62
CA LYS A 256 27.37 6.09 -0.44
C LYS A 256 25.91 6.02 -0.88
N TYR A 257 24.98 6.06 0.07
CA TYR A 257 23.56 5.87 -0.21
C TYR A 257 22.73 7.10 0.15
N PHE A 258 21.70 7.35 -0.67
CA PHE A 258 20.68 8.34 -0.36
C PHE A 258 19.37 7.62 -0.02
N LEU A 259 18.87 7.84 1.20
CA LEU A 259 17.60 7.34 1.68
C LEU A 259 16.57 8.47 1.67
N VAL A 260 15.49 8.28 0.92
CA VAL A 260 14.40 9.26 0.82
C VAL A 260 13.20 8.76 1.61
N GLY A 261 12.95 9.40 2.76
CA GLY A 261 11.93 9.03 3.73
C GLY A 261 12.51 8.33 4.96
N ALA A 262 12.09 8.78 6.13
CA ALA A 262 12.42 8.25 7.46
C ALA A 262 11.15 7.73 8.19
N GLY A 263 10.13 7.34 7.41
CA GLY A 263 8.91 6.70 7.89
C GLY A 263 9.11 5.24 8.31
N ALA A 264 8.06 4.41 8.17
CA ALA A 264 8.09 3.01 8.61
C ALA A 264 9.17 2.19 7.88
N ILE A 265 9.16 2.25 6.55
CA ILE A 265 10.17 1.60 5.69
C ILE A 265 11.56 2.20 5.96
N GLY A 266 11.65 3.53 6.09
CA GLY A 266 12.92 4.22 6.35
C GLY A 266 13.58 3.79 7.65
N CYS A 267 12.80 3.62 8.73
CA CYS A 267 13.29 3.11 10.01
C CYS A 267 13.86 1.68 9.88
N GLU A 268 13.15 0.79 9.20
CA GLU A 268 13.59 -0.60 8.97
C GLU A 268 14.84 -0.67 8.08
N LEU A 269 14.88 0.11 7.00
CA LEU A 269 16.03 0.22 6.12
C LEU A 269 17.26 0.73 6.88
N LEU A 270 17.12 1.79 7.66
CA LEU A 270 18.24 2.34 8.44
C LEU A 270 18.78 1.36 9.49
N LYS A 271 17.90 0.63 10.17
CA LYS A 271 18.30 -0.46 11.07
C LYS A 271 19.06 -1.54 10.30
N ASN A 272 18.55 -1.98 9.15
CA ASN A 272 19.24 -2.96 8.31
C ASN A 272 20.59 -2.42 7.81
N PHE A 273 20.68 -1.17 7.34
CA PHE A 273 21.93 -0.54 6.93
C PHE A 273 22.97 -0.53 8.06
N ALA A 274 22.56 -0.20 9.29
CA ALA A 274 23.45 -0.28 10.45
C ALA A 274 23.95 -1.70 10.75
N LEU A 275 23.07 -2.69 10.69
CA LEU A 275 23.41 -4.10 10.99
C LEU A 275 24.27 -4.73 9.88
N ILE A 276 24.00 -4.38 8.63
CA ILE A 276 24.80 -4.78 7.45
C ILE A 276 26.16 -4.09 7.45
N GLY A 277 26.29 -2.92 8.09
CA GLY A 277 27.49 -2.09 8.03
C GLY A 277 27.61 -1.29 6.73
N LEU A 278 26.49 -1.05 6.05
CA LEU A 278 26.44 -0.19 4.86
C LEU A 278 26.97 1.20 5.23
N SER A 279 27.95 1.71 4.50
CA SER A 279 28.53 3.03 4.74
C SER A 279 29.28 3.20 6.07
N ALA A 280 29.65 2.11 6.75
CA ALA A 280 30.38 2.14 8.03
C ALA A 280 31.91 2.27 7.89
N GLY A 281 32.42 2.40 6.65
CA GLY A 281 33.84 2.55 6.32
C GLY A 281 34.30 4.00 6.29
N GLU A 282 35.57 4.22 5.93
CA GLU A 282 36.15 5.57 5.88
C GLU A 282 35.50 6.46 4.81
N GLU A 283 35.21 5.91 3.63
CA GLU A 283 34.62 6.64 2.52
C GLU A 283 33.09 6.51 2.42
N GLY A 284 32.49 5.66 3.27
CA GLY A 284 31.05 5.43 3.31
C GLY A 284 30.27 6.65 3.81
N HIS A 285 29.07 6.86 3.26
CA HIS A 285 28.17 7.92 3.74
C HIS A 285 26.70 7.64 3.43
N ILE A 286 25.81 7.86 4.40
CA ILE A 286 24.36 7.86 4.19
C ILE A 286 23.85 9.29 4.28
N THR A 287 23.09 9.73 3.28
CA THR A 287 22.23 10.91 3.43
C THR A 287 20.80 10.43 3.60
N VAL A 288 20.11 10.87 4.64
CA VAL A 288 18.67 10.62 4.83
C VAL A 288 17.91 11.94 4.78
N THR A 289 16.81 12.00 4.03
CA THR A 289 15.94 13.17 4.00
C THR A 289 14.49 12.80 4.33
N ASP A 290 13.85 13.60 5.17
CA ASP A 290 12.42 13.53 5.46
C ASP A 290 11.97 14.90 6.01
N MET A 291 10.94 15.49 5.42
CA MET A 291 10.46 16.81 5.85
C MET A 291 9.50 16.75 7.05
N ASP A 292 9.06 15.55 7.43
CA ASP A 292 8.04 15.39 8.47
C ASP A 292 8.63 15.40 9.88
N PHE A 293 7.76 15.75 10.82
CA PHE A 293 7.98 15.62 12.24
C PHE A 293 7.34 14.33 12.78
N ILE A 294 7.85 13.84 13.91
CA ILE A 294 7.35 12.63 14.55
C ILE A 294 6.00 12.90 15.21
N GLU A 295 5.01 12.07 14.89
CA GLU A 295 3.70 12.08 15.54
C GLU A 295 3.47 10.84 16.41
N LYS A 296 2.52 10.93 17.35
CA LYS A 296 2.13 9.79 18.20
C LYS A 296 1.70 8.57 17.39
N SER A 297 0.98 8.79 16.29
CA SER A 297 0.49 7.75 15.37
C SER A 297 1.62 6.99 14.68
N ASN A 298 2.84 7.56 14.61
CA ASN A 298 3.98 6.97 13.95
C ASN A 298 4.66 5.88 14.79
N LEU A 299 4.61 6.01 16.12
CA LEU A 299 5.34 5.16 17.06
C LEU A 299 4.95 3.68 17.00
N ASN A 300 3.78 3.34 16.44
CA ASN A 300 3.33 1.96 16.31
C ASN A 300 4.15 1.15 15.27
N ARG A 301 4.85 1.83 14.36
CA ARG A 301 5.56 1.20 13.22
C ARG A 301 6.90 1.84 12.88
N GLN A 302 7.25 2.97 13.50
CA GLN A 302 8.52 3.68 13.31
C GLN A 302 9.35 3.54 14.59
N PHE A 303 9.85 2.34 14.82
CA PHE A 303 10.43 1.92 16.11
C PHE A 303 11.77 2.60 16.46
N LEU A 304 12.35 3.42 15.58
CA LEU A 304 13.50 4.26 15.92
C LEU A 304 13.09 5.45 16.81
N PHE A 305 11.80 5.76 16.89
CA PHE A 305 11.28 6.91 17.62
C PHE A 305 10.73 6.51 19.00
N ARG A 306 10.73 7.45 19.94
CA ARG A 306 10.14 7.29 21.28
C ARG A 306 9.12 8.39 21.54
N SER A 307 8.29 8.21 22.57
CA SER A 307 7.28 9.21 22.97
C SER A 307 7.88 10.60 23.26
N GLN A 308 9.13 10.65 23.74
CA GLN A 308 9.87 11.89 24.00
C GLN A 308 10.37 12.61 22.72
N ASP A 309 10.24 11.97 21.56
CA ASP A 309 10.69 12.51 20.27
C ASP A 309 9.56 13.11 19.44
N ILE A 310 8.31 13.06 19.93
CA ILE A 310 7.17 13.68 19.28
C ILE A 310 7.45 15.17 19.04
N GLY A 311 7.17 15.64 17.82
CA GLY A 311 7.43 17.00 17.37
C GLY A 311 8.88 17.28 16.93
N LYS A 312 9.77 16.29 16.95
CA LYS A 312 11.13 16.41 16.39
C LYS A 312 11.17 15.92 14.94
N PRO A 313 12.12 16.41 14.11
CA PRO A 313 12.29 15.93 12.73
C PRO A 313 12.61 14.43 12.68
N LYS A 314 11.93 13.69 11.79
CA LYS A 314 12.11 12.23 11.68
C LYS A 314 13.54 11.85 11.30
N SER A 315 14.11 12.52 10.29
CA SER A 315 15.44 12.24 9.76
C SER A 315 16.54 12.39 10.83
N ASP A 316 16.49 13.45 11.64
CA ASP A 316 17.48 13.73 12.69
C ASP A 316 17.45 12.67 13.79
N VAL A 317 16.26 12.33 14.29
CA VAL A 317 16.09 11.33 15.35
C VAL A 317 16.46 9.94 14.85
N ALA A 318 16.07 9.58 13.62
CA ALA A 318 16.43 8.30 13.01
C ALA A 318 17.94 8.17 12.86
N ALA A 319 18.61 9.21 12.33
CA ALA A 319 20.05 9.24 12.19
C ALA A 319 20.78 9.10 13.54
N LYS A 320 20.26 9.72 14.60
CA LYS A 320 20.80 9.55 15.95
C LYS A 320 20.65 8.11 16.45
N ALA A 321 19.44 7.53 16.38
CA ALA A 321 19.17 6.17 16.85
C ALA A 321 20.04 5.12 16.14
N VAL A 322 20.29 5.30 14.85
CA VAL A 322 21.10 4.39 14.03
C VAL A 322 22.59 4.45 14.42
N ARG A 323 23.11 5.64 14.74
CA ARG A 323 24.48 5.78 15.28
C ARG A 323 24.63 5.11 16.65
N GLU A 324 23.57 5.04 17.45
CA GLU A 324 23.57 4.28 18.71
C GLU A 324 23.64 2.76 18.43
N MET A 325 22.94 2.26 17.40
CA MET A 325 23.02 0.84 16.98
C MET A 325 24.39 0.46 16.39
N ASN A 326 24.97 1.37 15.61
CA ASN A 326 26.30 1.19 15.04
C ASN A 326 27.08 2.51 15.03
N PRO A 327 28.01 2.72 15.99
CA PRO A 327 28.79 3.95 16.10
C PRO A 327 29.72 4.25 14.91
N ARG A 328 29.99 3.27 14.04
CA ARG A 328 30.78 3.47 12.82
C ARG A 328 29.98 4.15 11.69
N MET A 329 28.65 4.21 11.80
CA MET A 329 27.78 4.72 10.75
C MET A 329 27.99 6.22 10.52
N LYS A 330 28.26 6.59 9.27
CA LYS A 330 28.30 7.97 8.81
C LYS A 330 26.99 8.31 8.15
N ILE A 331 26.21 9.16 8.81
CA ILE A 331 24.89 9.57 8.33
C ILE A 331 24.71 11.08 8.49
N THR A 332 24.16 11.72 7.47
CA THR A 332 23.72 13.13 7.49
C THR A 332 22.21 13.17 7.31
N ALA A 333 21.53 13.90 8.19
CA ALA A 333 20.09 14.07 8.16
C ALA A 333 19.74 15.42 7.55
N HIS A 334 18.85 15.39 6.56
CA HIS A 334 18.25 16.55 5.92
C HIS A 334 16.74 16.57 6.20
N GLN A 335 16.16 17.76 6.14
CA GLN A 335 14.72 17.99 6.35
C GLN A 335 14.02 18.49 5.07
N ASN A 336 14.64 18.26 3.92
CA ASN A 336 14.13 18.75 2.65
C ASN A 336 13.07 17.79 2.12
N ARG A 337 11.96 18.34 1.62
CA ARG A 337 11.04 17.60 0.77
C ARG A 337 11.75 17.28 -0.54
N LEU A 338 11.53 16.08 -1.08
CA LEU A 338 12.10 15.72 -2.38
C LEU A 338 11.14 16.18 -3.48
N ASP A 339 11.44 17.35 -4.04
CA ASP A 339 10.75 17.97 -5.17
C ASP A 339 11.70 18.94 -5.91
N ALA A 340 11.18 19.66 -6.91
CA ALA A 340 11.92 20.61 -7.72
C ALA A 340 12.61 21.71 -6.89
N ASP A 341 12.04 22.11 -5.75
CA ASP A 341 12.60 23.17 -4.90
C ASP A 341 13.88 22.70 -4.18
N SER A 342 14.02 21.40 -3.98
CA SER A 342 15.19 20.79 -3.33
C SER A 342 16.37 20.51 -4.27
N GLU A 343 16.24 20.77 -5.58
CA GLU A 343 17.28 20.46 -6.57
C GLU A 343 18.57 21.25 -6.38
N GLY A 344 18.50 22.42 -5.74
CA GLY A 344 19.69 23.19 -5.35
C GLY A 344 20.54 22.47 -4.29
N VAL A 345 19.93 21.59 -3.49
CA VAL A 345 20.62 20.75 -2.50
C VAL A 345 21.01 19.40 -3.10
N TYR A 346 20.08 18.79 -3.84
CA TYR A 346 20.26 17.47 -4.47
C TYR A 346 20.61 17.62 -5.95
N ASP A 347 21.70 18.33 -6.20
CA ASP A 347 22.17 18.65 -7.54
C ASP A 347 22.84 17.46 -8.25
N TYR A 348 23.36 17.70 -9.44
CA TYR A 348 24.09 16.69 -10.21
C TYR A 348 25.30 16.13 -9.45
N ASN A 349 26.04 16.95 -8.70
CA ASN A 349 27.23 16.51 -7.97
C ASN A 349 26.87 15.58 -6.81
N PHE A 350 25.79 15.91 -6.09
CA PHE A 350 25.24 15.06 -5.04
C PHE A 350 24.92 13.67 -5.60
N PHE A 351 24.07 13.57 -6.62
CA PHE A 351 23.71 12.28 -7.21
C PHE A 351 24.91 11.55 -7.81
N LYS A 352 25.81 12.25 -8.51
CA LYS A 352 27.02 11.66 -9.09
C LYS A 352 27.86 10.94 -8.03
N GLY A 353 27.96 11.50 -6.82
CA GLY A 353 28.72 10.93 -5.70
C GLY A 353 28.09 9.70 -5.04
N LEU A 354 26.83 9.37 -5.33
CA LEU A 354 26.13 8.22 -4.76
C LEU A 354 26.49 6.91 -5.47
N ASN A 355 26.44 5.80 -4.73
CA ASN A 355 26.46 4.44 -5.28
C ASN A 355 25.05 3.89 -5.50
N GLY A 356 24.06 4.35 -4.74
CA GLY A 356 22.68 3.92 -4.87
C GLY A 356 21.71 4.80 -4.10
N VAL A 357 20.42 4.57 -4.36
CA VAL A 357 19.30 5.27 -3.75
C VAL A 357 18.32 4.24 -3.20
N ALA A 358 17.76 4.52 -2.03
CA ALA A 358 16.67 3.73 -1.45
C ALA A 358 15.48 4.64 -1.14
N ALA A 359 14.29 4.20 -1.52
CA ALA A 359 13.05 4.92 -1.34
C ALA A 359 12.22 4.32 -0.19
N ALA A 360 11.70 5.20 0.65
CA ALA A 360 10.81 4.91 1.75
C ALA A 360 9.64 5.91 1.76
N LEU A 361 9.04 6.09 0.58
CA LEU A 361 8.03 7.11 0.28
C LEU A 361 6.60 6.58 0.51
N ASP A 362 5.63 7.48 0.65
CA ASP A 362 4.22 7.14 0.91
C ASP A 362 3.26 7.59 -0.19
N ASN A 363 3.73 8.36 -1.17
CA ASN A 363 2.94 8.85 -2.29
C ASN A 363 3.59 8.51 -3.64
N VAL A 364 2.77 8.43 -4.70
CA VAL A 364 3.23 8.05 -6.05
C VAL A 364 4.04 9.17 -6.71
N GLU A 365 3.67 10.43 -6.46
CA GLU A 365 4.33 11.59 -7.06
C GLU A 365 5.83 11.65 -6.72
N ALA A 366 6.17 11.53 -5.43
CA ALA A 366 7.56 11.52 -4.98
C ALA A 366 8.35 10.32 -5.52
N ARG A 367 7.71 9.15 -5.69
CA ARG A 367 8.34 7.95 -6.27
C ARG A 367 8.71 8.19 -7.72
N VAL A 368 7.77 8.71 -8.51
CA VAL A 368 7.99 9.05 -9.93
C VAL A 368 9.08 10.12 -10.07
N TYR A 369 9.07 11.14 -9.20
CA TYR A 369 10.10 12.16 -9.19
C TYR A 369 11.48 11.58 -8.88
N LEU A 370 11.61 10.75 -7.84
CA LEU A 370 12.87 10.09 -7.47
C LEU A 370 13.37 9.14 -8.56
N ASP A 371 12.48 8.34 -9.16
CA ASP A 371 12.79 7.46 -10.31
C ASP A 371 13.37 8.28 -11.47
N GLY A 372 12.72 9.40 -11.82
CA GLY A 372 13.21 10.33 -12.83
C GLY A 372 14.63 10.84 -12.56
N ARG A 373 14.94 11.21 -11.31
CA ARG A 373 16.30 11.62 -10.91
C ARG A 373 17.30 10.46 -11.00
N CYS A 374 16.93 9.27 -10.55
CA CYS A 374 17.79 8.08 -10.63
C CYS A 374 18.11 7.71 -12.08
N ILE A 375 17.14 7.78 -13.00
CA ILE A 375 17.36 7.59 -14.43
C ILE A 375 18.29 8.67 -14.98
N GLN A 376 18.02 9.94 -14.70
CA GLN A 376 18.83 11.06 -15.19
C GLN A 376 20.30 10.93 -14.77
N HIS A 377 20.54 10.45 -13.55
CA HIS A 377 21.89 10.33 -12.98
C HIS A 377 22.49 8.92 -13.05
N GLN A 378 21.79 7.97 -13.68
CA GLN A 378 22.22 6.57 -13.81
C GLN A 378 22.55 5.94 -12.45
N LYS A 379 21.62 6.04 -11.50
CA LYS A 379 21.78 5.50 -10.14
C LYS A 379 20.83 4.33 -9.90
N PRO A 380 21.31 3.22 -9.32
CA PRO A 380 20.43 2.15 -8.85
C PRO A 380 19.43 2.67 -7.82
N LEU A 381 18.19 2.19 -7.89
CA LEU A 381 17.11 2.53 -6.99
C LEU A 381 16.49 1.27 -6.39
N LEU A 382 16.42 1.23 -5.06
CA LEU A 382 15.63 0.26 -4.30
C LEU A 382 14.31 0.92 -3.90
N GLU A 383 13.20 0.40 -4.40
CA GLU A 383 11.85 0.90 -4.16
C GLU A 383 11.00 -0.15 -3.44
N GLY A 384 10.07 0.30 -2.62
CA GLY A 384 9.12 -0.57 -1.95
C GLY A 384 7.95 0.20 -1.36
N GLY A 385 6.83 -0.49 -1.18
CA GLY A 385 5.62 0.10 -0.62
C GLY A 385 4.80 -0.94 0.14
N THR A 386 4.00 -0.45 1.09
CA THR A 386 3.11 -1.29 1.91
C THR A 386 1.70 -0.71 1.95
N LEU A 387 0.72 -1.59 2.01
CA LEU A 387 -0.69 -1.26 2.23
C LEU A 387 -1.31 -2.32 3.14
N GLY A 388 -1.50 -1.99 4.41
CA GLY A 388 -1.98 -2.96 5.40
C GLY A 388 -1.03 -4.17 5.52
N CYS A 389 -1.53 -5.36 5.18
CA CYS A 389 -0.74 -6.60 5.17
C CYS A 389 -0.07 -6.89 3.81
N GLN A 390 -0.27 -6.03 2.81
CA GLN A 390 0.33 -6.16 1.48
C GLN A 390 1.63 -5.36 1.41
N GLY A 391 2.56 -5.84 0.60
CA GLY A 391 3.81 -5.14 0.31
C GLY A 391 4.39 -5.56 -1.03
N HIS A 392 5.23 -4.71 -1.60
CA HIS A 392 6.01 -5.00 -2.80
C HIS A 392 7.41 -4.42 -2.68
N THR A 393 8.33 -4.97 -3.47
CA THR A 393 9.70 -4.48 -3.64
C THR A 393 10.02 -4.41 -5.12
N LEU A 394 10.83 -3.44 -5.51
CA LEU A 394 11.32 -3.24 -6.87
C LEU A 394 12.79 -2.82 -6.80
N ALA A 395 13.62 -3.44 -7.63
CA ALA A 395 15.02 -3.03 -7.82
C ALA A 395 15.19 -2.51 -9.25
N VAL A 396 15.58 -1.25 -9.38
CA VAL A 396 15.88 -0.60 -10.66
C VAL A 396 17.40 -0.54 -10.82
N VAL A 397 17.91 -1.24 -11.83
CA VAL A 397 19.34 -1.31 -12.14
C VAL A 397 19.59 -0.64 -13.50
N PRO A 398 20.41 0.43 -13.55
CA PRO A 398 20.72 1.13 -14.79
C PRO A 398 21.22 0.19 -15.88
N HIS A 399 20.70 0.38 -17.10
CA HIS A 399 21.02 -0.43 -18.28
C HIS A 399 20.65 -1.92 -18.20
N LEU A 400 19.86 -2.35 -17.21
CA LEU A 400 19.46 -3.74 -17.03
C LEU A 400 17.95 -3.93 -16.88
N THR A 401 17.31 -3.17 -15.98
CA THR A 401 15.87 -3.31 -15.71
C THR A 401 15.08 -2.11 -16.22
N GLU A 402 13.76 -2.26 -16.30
CA GLU A 402 12.86 -1.12 -16.43
C GLU A 402 12.88 -0.26 -15.15
N SER A 403 12.46 1.01 -15.29
CA SER A 403 12.33 1.93 -14.17
C SER A 403 10.97 1.79 -13.50
N TYR A 404 10.75 2.48 -12.37
CA TYR A 404 9.42 2.51 -11.74
C TYR A 404 8.35 3.06 -12.69
N GLY A 405 8.75 4.04 -13.52
CA GLY A 405 7.97 4.53 -14.63
C GLY A 405 6.99 5.65 -14.24
N PRO A 406 6.20 6.13 -15.22
CA PRO A 406 5.17 7.12 -14.93
C PRO A 406 4.17 6.53 -13.95
N GLY A 407 3.67 7.34 -13.02
CA GLY A 407 2.65 6.92 -12.07
C GLY A 407 1.49 6.28 -12.84
N THR A 408 1.38 4.95 -12.78
CA THR A 408 0.19 4.29 -13.28
C THR A 408 -0.92 4.79 -12.37
N SER A 409 -1.87 5.53 -12.92
CA SER A 409 -3.09 5.82 -12.20
C SER A 409 -3.78 4.47 -12.00
N SER A 410 -3.44 3.74 -10.93
CA SER A 410 -4.47 2.99 -10.23
C SER A 410 -5.54 4.03 -10.00
N SER A 411 -6.61 3.96 -10.79
CA SER A 411 -7.64 4.99 -10.84
C SER A 411 -7.94 5.40 -9.41
N ASN A 412 -7.49 6.58 -8.99
CA ASN A 412 -8.29 7.32 -8.04
C ASN A 412 -9.60 7.39 -8.79
N GLU A 413 -10.55 6.53 -8.40
CA GLU A 413 -11.89 6.48 -8.98
C GLU A 413 -12.50 7.81 -8.59
N ALA A 414 -12.15 8.85 -9.35
CA ALA A 414 -12.53 10.21 -9.08
C ALA A 414 -14.05 10.18 -9.08
N ILE A 415 -14.62 10.39 -7.90
CA ILE A 415 -16.06 10.31 -7.74
C ILE A 415 -16.61 11.43 -8.62
N PRO A 416 -17.52 11.13 -9.57
CA PRO A 416 -18.04 12.14 -10.47
C PRO A 416 -18.58 13.32 -9.67
N LEU A 417 -18.26 14.55 -10.10
CA LEU A 417 -18.62 15.76 -9.36
C LEU A 417 -20.13 15.86 -9.10
N CYS A 418 -20.96 15.40 -10.03
CA CYS A 418 -22.41 15.33 -9.86
C CYS A 418 -22.85 14.39 -8.73
N THR A 419 -22.14 13.27 -8.54
CA THR A 419 -22.38 12.32 -7.45
C THR A 419 -21.98 12.91 -6.09
N LEU A 420 -20.84 13.62 -6.03
CA LEU A 420 -20.40 14.30 -4.80
C LEU A 420 -21.32 15.46 -4.43
N LYS A 421 -21.73 16.29 -5.40
CA LYS A 421 -22.50 17.50 -5.15
C LYS A 421 -23.98 17.23 -4.88
N ASN A 422 -24.61 16.32 -5.63
CA ASN A 422 -26.07 16.21 -5.64
C ASN A 422 -26.62 14.82 -5.29
N PHE A 423 -25.90 13.74 -5.63
CA PHE A 423 -26.45 12.38 -5.52
C PHE A 423 -25.53 11.40 -4.76
N PRO A 424 -25.11 11.71 -3.52
CA PRO A 424 -24.30 10.80 -2.73
C PRO A 424 -25.17 9.62 -2.26
N HIS A 425 -24.69 8.40 -2.47
CA HIS A 425 -25.37 7.17 -2.07
C HIS A 425 -24.46 6.22 -1.27
N ARG A 426 -23.20 6.63 -1.03
CA ARG A 426 -22.24 5.94 -0.18
C ARG A 426 -21.61 6.91 0.80
N ILE A 427 -21.12 6.39 1.91
CA ILE A 427 -20.50 7.20 2.98
C ILE A 427 -19.25 7.93 2.47
N GLU A 428 -18.46 7.32 1.59
CA GLU A 428 -17.24 7.89 1.03
C GLU A 428 -17.54 9.16 0.23
N HIS A 429 -18.70 9.25 -0.43
CA HIS A 429 -19.11 10.44 -1.16
C HIS A 429 -19.34 11.61 -0.22
N THR A 430 -20.01 11.37 0.91
CA THR A 430 -20.25 12.41 1.93
C THR A 430 -18.97 12.81 2.66
N LEU A 431 -18.03 11.88 2.86
CA LEU A 431 -16.72 12.17 3.45
C LEU A 431 -15.88 13.06 2.53
N GLN A 432 -15.82 12.75 1.23
CA GLN A 432 -15.12 13.58 0.26
C GLN A 432 -15.77 14.97 0.15
N TRP A 433 -17.10 15.02 0.06
CA TRP A 433 -17.83 16.30 0.07
C TRP A 433 -17.53 17.13 1.33
N ALA A 434 -17.50 16.50 2.51
CA ALA A 434 -17.20 17.19 3.77
C ALA A 434 -15.76 17.72 3.82
N ARG A 435 -14.80 16.96 3.26
CA ARG A 435 -13.42 17.41 3.09
C ARG A 435 -13.35 18.64 2.19
N ASP A 436 -14.04 18.63 1.06
CA ASP A 436 -14.07 19.75 0.12
C ASP A 436 -14.71 21.00 0.77
N GLN A 437 -15.78 20.82 1.57
CA GLN A 437 -16.36 21.91 2.36
C GLN A 437 -15.35 22.50 3.36
N PHE A 438 -14.59 21.64 4.06
CA PHE A 438 -13.58 22.09 5.01
C PHE A 438 -12.47 22.89 4.30
N GLU A 439 -11.93 22.36 3.20
CA GLU A 439 -10.87 22.99 2.42
C GLU A 439 -11.30 24.36 1.88
N GLY A 440 -12.49 24.44 1.27
CA GLY A 440 -13.02 25.68 0.69
C GLY A 440 -13.28 26.76 1.75
N LEU A 441 -13.92 26.38 2.88
CA LEU A 441 -14.32 27.33 3.93
C LEU A 441 -13.14 27.80 4.78
N PHE A 442 -12.22 26.91 5.15
CA PHE A 442 -11.23 27.18 6.20
C PHE A 442 -9.78 27.25 5.71
N LYS A 443 -9.51 26.92 4.43
CA LYS A 443 -8.18 27.04 3.84
C LYS A 443 -8.14 27.95 2.63
N GLN A 444 -8.86 27.60 1.56
CA GLN A 444 -8.77 28.32 0.28
C GLN A 444 -9.28 29.76 0.40
N THR A 445 -10.42 29.99 1.06
CA THR A 445 -10.96 31.34 1.25
C THR A 445 -10.01 32.24 2.07
N PRO A 446 -9.50 31.81 3.25
CA PRO A 446 -8.49 32.57 3.98
C PRO A 446 -7.17 32.81 3.21
N GLU A 447 -6.67 31.82 2.46
CA GLU A 447 -5.47 31.97 1.62
C GLU A 447 -5.67 33.04 0.54
N ASN A 448 -6.82 33.01 -0.15
CA ASN A 448 -7.18 34.04 -1.13
C ASN A 448 -7.28 35.43 -0.51
N VAL A 449 -7.83 35.56 0.71
CA VAL A 449 -7.84 36.84 1.45
C VAL A 449 -6.41 37.31 1.74
N ASN A 450 -5.54 36.41 2.21
CA ASN A 450 -4.15 36.75 2.50
C ASN A 450 -3.38 37.16 1.25
N LEU A 451 -3.58 36.47 0.12
CA LEU A 451 -2.98 36.82 -1.17
C LEU A 451 -3.51 38.17 -1.67
N PHE A 452 -4.82 38.39 -1.63
CA PHE A 452 -5.43 39.67 -1.99
C PHE A 452 -4.85 40.85 -1.20
N LEU A 453 -4.54 40.66 0.09
CA LEU A 453 -3.96 41.70 0.94
C LEU A 453 -2.45 41.94 0.74
N ARG A 454 -1.73 40.98 0.14
CA ARG A 454 -0.26 41.02 0.03
C ARG A 454 0.25 41.23 -1.39
N ASP A 455 -0.53 40.84 -2.39
CA ASP A 455 -0.11 40.79 -3.78
C ASP A 455 -0.97 41.74 -4.64
N GLU A 456 -0.34 42.83 -5.08
CA GLU A 456 -1.00 43.88 -5.87
C GLU A 456 -1.57 43.36 -7.21
N GLY A 457 -0.99 42.28 -7.76
CA GLY A 457 -1.44 41.68 -9.02
C GLY A 457 -2.52 40.59 -8.85
N PHE A 458 -2.99 40.33 -7.63
CA PHE A 458 -3.96 39.25 -7.37
C PHE A 458 -5.24 39.41 -8.19
N VAL A 459 -5.87 40.59 -8.17
CA VAL A 459 -7.16 40.82 -8.85
C VAL A 459 -7.04 40.61 -10.36
N GLU A 460 -5.99 41.15 -10.98
CA GLU A 460 -5.76 41.00 -12.42
C GLU A 460 -5.52 39.53 -12.81
N ARG A 461 -4.73 38.79 -12.02
CA ARG A 461 -4.53 37.36 -12.24
C ARG A 461 -5.81 36.55 -12.06
N THR A 462 -6.60 36.84 -11.02
CA THR A 462 -7.87 36.14 -10.76
C THR A 462 -8.88 36.37 -11.88
N LEU A 463 -8.97 37.58 -12.43
CA LEU A 463 -9.83 37.87 -13.58
C LEU A 463 -9.41 37.09 -14.85
N GLY A 464 -8.15 36.66 -14.93
CA GLY A 464 -7.64 35.80 -16.01
C GLY A 464 -8.04 34.32 -15.92
N LEU A 465 -8.62 33.85 -14.81
CA LEU A 465 -9.00 32.44 -14.60
C LEU A 465 -10.37 32.07 -15.20
N GLY A 466 -11.16 33.07 -15.62
CA GLY A 466 -12.50 32.91 -16.19
C GLY A 466 -13.63 33.36 -15.26
N ASP A 467 -14.75 33.80 -15.83
CA ASP A 467 -15.80 34.57 -15.12
C ASP A 467 -16.35 33.87 -13.87
N ALA A 468 -16.64 32.57 -13.94
CA ALA A 468 -17.24 31.83 -12.83
C ALA A 468 -16.28 31.66 -11.65
N GLU A 469 -15.03 31.27 -11.93
CA GLU A 469 -13.99 31.06 -10.92
C GLU A 469 -13.51 32.38 -10.31
N ALA A 470 -13.41 33.42 -11.13
CA ALA A 470 -13.11 34.77 -10.68
C ALA A 470 -14.21 35.30 -9.74
N LEU A 471 -15.48 35.11 -10.11
CA LEU A 471 -16.61 35.53 -9.28
C LEU A 471 -16.61 34.79 -7.93
N GLU A 472 -16.42 33.48 -7.92
CA GLU A 472 -16.36 32.68 -6.69
C GLU A 472 -15.22 33.16 -5.77
N THR A 473 -14.02 33.34 -6.32
CA THR A 473 -12.83 33.77 -5.58
C THR A 473 -13.01 35.17 -5.00
N LEU A 474 -13.41 36.14 -5.83
CA LEU A 474 -13.57 37.54 -5.40
C LEU A 474 -14.75 37.72 -4.46
N ALA A 475 -15.86 36.99 -4.65
CA ALA A 475 -16.99 37.00 -3.71
C ALA A 475 -16.60 36.39 -2.35
N GLY A 476 -15.80 35.32 -2.35
CA GLY A 476 -15.24 34.73 -1.13
C GLY A 476 -14.38 35.73 -0.34
N VAL A 477 -13.47 36.42 -1.03
CA VAL A 477 -12.63 37.47 -0.44
C VAL A 477 -13.47 38.63 0.10
N TRP A 478 -14.41 39.14 -0.70
CA TRP A 478 -15.29 40.23 -0.30
C TRP A 478 -16.12 39.88 0.94
N SER A 479 -16.75 38.70 0.94
CA SER A 479 -17.58 38.25 2.05
C SER A 479 -16.77 38.08 3.33
N SER A 480 -15.53 37.59 3.24
CA SER A 480 -14.65 37.40 4.41
C SER A 480 -14.12 38.71 5.00
N LEU A 481 -14.00 39.77 4.19
CA LEU A 481 -13.46 41.07 4.62
C LEU A 481 -14.53 42.06 5.10
N LYS A 482 -15.76 41.96 4.59
CA LYS A 482 -16.85 42.90 4.94
C LYS A 482 -17.60 42.46 6.19
N ASP A 483 -18.06 43.46 6.94
CA ASP A 483 -18.81 43.26 8.17
C ASP A 483 -20.20 42.64 7.90
N MET A 484 -20.69 41.87 8.87
CA MET A 484 -22.00 41.21 8.82
C MET A 484 -23.16 42.19 8.56
N GLY A 485 -23.08 43.42 9.11
CA GLY A 485 -24.07 44.47 8.88
C GLY A 485 -24.13 45.01 7.44
N SER A 486 -23.09 44.77 6.64
CA SER A 486 -23.01 45.16 5.21
C SER A 486 -23.25 43.97 4.26
N GLY A 487 -23.74 42.84 4.76
CA GLY A 487 -23.94 41.61 3.99
C GLY A 487 -22.69 40.74 3.83
N GLY A 488 -21.59 41.07 4.52
CA GLY A 488 -20.41 40.22 4.61
C GLY A 488 -20.53 39.14 5.69
N GLN A 489 -19.44 38.43 5.96
CA GLN A 489 -19.34 37.30 6.89
C GLN A 489 -18.18 37.46 7.88
N ARG A 490 -17.57 38.64 7.99
CA ARG A 490 -16.49 38.89 8.96
C ARG A 490 -17.05 38.85 10.39
N PRO A 491 -16.64 37.89 11.25
CA PRO A 491 -17.08 37.86 12.63
C PRO A 491 -16.30 38.86 13.49
N THR A 492 -16.95 39.43 14.50
CA THR A 492 -16.33 40.32 15.50
C THR A 492 -16.36 39.74 16.91
N SER A 493 -17.24 38.77 17.17
CA SER A 493 -17.31 38.01 18.42
C SER A 493 -17.47 36.51 18.19
N TRP A 494 -17.38 35.73 19.26
CA TRP A 494 -17.65 34.29 19.21
C TRP A 494 -19.10 33.98 18.82
N GLU A 495 -20.05 34.80 19.28
CA GLU A 495 -21.47 34.67 18.97
C GLU A 495 -21.75 34.85 17.47
N ASP A 496 -20.99 35.74 16.80
CA ASP A 496 -21.05 35.90 15.34
C ASP A 496 -20.62 34.61 14.64
N CYS A 497 -19.55 33.96 15.11
CA CYS A 497 -19.09 32.68 14.58
C CYS A 497 -20.14 31.57 14.75
N VAL A 498 -20.80 31.51 15.92
CA VAL A 498 -21.89 30.54 16.17
C VAL A 498 -23.07 30.80 15.24
N SER A 499 -23.43 32.06 15.03
CA SER A 499 -24.51 32.47 14.15
C SER A 499 -24.20 32.11 12.70
N TRP A 500 -22.98 32.41 12.23
CA TRP A 500 -22.49 32.00 10.92
C TRP A 500 -22.54 30.48 10.74
N ALA A 501 -22.07 29.70 11.72
CA ALA A 501 -22.09 28.24 11.66
C ALA A 501 -23.52 27.69 11.57
N ARG A 502 -24.45 28.26 12.33
CA ARG A 502 -25.88 27.90 12.28
C ARG A 502 -26.49 28.24 10.91
N CYS A 503 -26.16 29.38 10.32
CA CYS A 503 -26.61 29.74 8.97
C CYS A 503 -26.03 28.79 7.92
N LYS A 504 -24.73 28.47 7.98
CA LYS A 504 -24.09 27.52 7.08
C LYS A 504 -24.69 26.12 7.16
N TRP A 505 -25.02 25.66 8.37
CA TRP A 505 -25.72 24.38 8.56
C TRP A 505 -27.07 24.38 7.82
N GLU A 506 -27.85 25.44 7.93
CA GLU A 506 -29.14 25.53 7.24
C GLU A 506 -28.99 25.68 5.72
N THR A 507 -27.96 26.37 5.24
CA THR A 507 -27.66 26.38 3.80
C THR A 507 -27.40 24.97 3.29
N LEU A 508 -26.38 24.29 3.86
CA LEU A 508 -25.85 23.03 3.32
C LEU A 508 -26.78 21.83 3.56
N TYR A 509 -27.49 21.80 4.70
CA TYR A 509 -28.28 20.63 5.12
C TYR A 509 -29.79 20.86 5.07
N ASN A 510 -30.26 22.02 4.62
CA ASN A 510 -31.69 22.30 4.45
C ASN A 510 -31.98 23.03 3.14
N ASN A 511 -31.45 24.24 2.94
CA ASN A 511 -31.78 25.06 1.78
C ASN A 511 -31.34 24.39 0.47
N ASP A 512 -30.11 23.90 0.41
CA ASP A 512 -29.57 23.25 -0.79
C ASP A 512 -30.30 21.94 -1.09
N ILE A 513 -30.70 21.19 -0.05
CA ILE A 513 -31.52 19.98 -0.21
C ILE A 513 -32.92 20.34 -0.72
N ARG A 514 -33.55 21.38 -0.18
CA ARG A 514 -34.86 21.85 -0.66
C ARG A 514 -34.78 22.36 -2.09
N GLN A 515 -33.71 23.06 -2.44
CA GLN A 515 -33.45 23.51 -3.81
C GLN A 515 -33.28 22.32 -4.75
N LEU A 516 -32.55 21.28 -4.33
CA LEU A 516 -32.38 20.06 -5.12
C LEU A 516 -33.71 19.34 -5.34
N LEU A 517 -34.53 19.16 -4.29
CA LEU A 517 -35.86 18.54 -4.39
C LEU A 517 -36.85 19.40 -5.18
N HIS A 518 -36.66 20.72 -5.23
CA HIS A 518 -37.43 21.60 -6.10
C HIS A 518 -37.05 21.43 -7.57
N CYS A 519 -35.74 21.34 -7.86
CA CYS A 519 -35.23 21.09 -9.21
C CYS A 519 -35.54 19.66 -9.70
N PHE A 520 -35.59 18.68 -8.78
CA PHE A 520 -35.86 17.27 -9.05
C PHE A 520 -36.94 16.74 -8.10
N PRO A 521 -38.23 16.96 -8.42
CA PRO A 521 -39.34 16.52 -7.57
C PRO A 521 -39.35 14.99 -7.36
N PRO A 522 -39.67 14.49 -6.14
CA PRO A 522 -39.68 13.06 -5.84
C PRO A 522 -40.62 12.21 -6.70
N GLU A 523 -41.67 12.81 -7.25
CA GLU A 523 -42.68 12.13 -8.07
C GLU A 523 -42.33 12.06 -9.56
N GLU A 524 -41.23 12.68 -9.99
CA GLU A 524 -40.79 12.68 -11.38
C GLU A 524 -40.11 11.34 -11.75
N VAL A 525 -40.90 10.26 -11.79
CA VAL A 525 -40.43 8.93 -12.21
C VAL A 525 -40.65 8.75 -13.72
N LYS A 526 -39.57 8.38 -14.44
CA LYS A 526 -39.53 7.60 -15.72
C LYS A 526 -39.04 8.23 -17.04
N LEU A 527 -38.29 9.35 -17.08
CA LEU A 527 -37.62 9.74 -18.35
C LEU A 527 -36.08 9.88 -18.31
N HIS A 528 -35.43 9.85 -17.14
CA HIS A 528 -33.98 10.12 -17.06
C HIS A 528 -33.08 8.96 -16.65
N GLN A 529 -33.61 7.84 -16.13
CA GLN A 529 -32.79 6.63 -15.90
C GLN A 529 -32.20 6.03 -17.20
N ARG A 530 -32.74 6.37 -18.38
CA ARG A 530 -32.13 6.00 -19.68
C ARG A 530 -31.11 7.02 -20.21
N LYS A 531 -31.10 8.28 -19.73
CA LYS A 531 -30.22 9.34 -20.26
C LYS A 531 -28.96 9.60 -19.41
N CYS A 532 -28.97 9.29 -18.12
CA CYS A 532 -27.76 9.45 -17.30
C CYS A 532 -26.68 8.41 -17.62
N ASN A 533 -27.04 7.21 -18.07
CA ASN A 533 -26.07 6.18 -18.48
C ASN A 533 -25.48 6.39 -19.89
N SER A 534 -25.95 7.39 -20.65
CA SER A 534 -25.51 7.63 -22.05
C SER A 534 -24.52 8.78 -22.23
N LEU A 535 -24.15 9.52 -21.17
CA LEU A 535 -23.10 10.53 -21.26
C LEU A 535 -21.73 9.92 -20.93
N LYS A 536 -21.25 9.04 -21.82
CA LYS A 536 -19.81 8.81 -21.97
C LYS A 536 -19.21 10.01 -22.71
N PRO A 537 -18.02 10.51 -22.33
CA PRO A 537 -17.35 11.52 -23.13
C PRO A 537 -16.97 10.88 -24.48
N SER A 538 -17.54 11.39 -25.57
CA SER A 538 -17.06 11.09 -26.92
C SER A 538 -15.68 11.71 -27.08
N ASN A 539 -14.63 10.91 -26.93
CA ASN A 539 -13.30 11.23 -27.43
C ASN A 539 -13.33 11.21 -28.96
N THR A 540 -13.71 12.34 -29.57
CA THR A 540 -13.42 12.66 -30.96
C THR A 540 -13.30 14.18 -31.10
N LEU A 541 -12.16 14.70 -30.69
CA LEU A 541 -11.63 15.95 -31.25
C LEU A 541 -11.15 15.64 -32.68
N THR A 542 -12.01 15.83 -33.66
CA THR A 542 -11.57 16.04 -35.05
C THR A 542 -11.46 17.53 -35.30
N ASN A 543 -10.21 18.00 -35.39
CA ASN A 543 -9.82 19.32 -35.88
C ASN A 543 -10.55 19.69 -37.19
N PRO A 544 -11.20 20.86 -37.31
CA PRO A 544 -11.51 21.41 -38.61
C PRO A 544 -10.24 22.05 -39.17
N SER A 545 -9.58 21.33 -40.09
CA SER A 545 -8.51 21.89 -40.91
C SER A 545 -9.09 22.94 -41.85
N LEU A 546 -8.62 24.18 -41.68
CA LEU A 546 -8.64 25.23 -42.69
C LEU A 546 -7.92 24.76 -43.96
N SER A 547 -8.58 24.89 -45.12
CA SER A 547 -7.91 25.30 -46.36
C SER A 547 -8.93 25.93 -47.34
N PRO A 548 -8.47 26.82 -48.24
CA PRO A 548 -9.25 27.94 -48.78
C PRO A 548 -9.71 27.74 -50.23
N THR A 549 -10.43 28.75 -50.76
CA THR A 549 -10.79 29.01 -52.17
C THR A 549 -11.78 28.00 -52.80
N THR A 550 -12.84 28.37 -53.53
CA THR A 550 -13.10 29.47 -54.47
C THR A 550 -14.59 29.41 -54.89
N GLY A 551 -15.20 30.54 -55.26
CA GLY A 551 -16.21 30.56 -56.34
C GLY A 551 -17.59 31.15 -56.04
N CYS A 552 -17.79 32.38 -56.54
CA CYS A 552 -18.99 32.93 -57.23
C CYS A 552 -20.35 32.78 -56.52
N PHE A 553 -21.12 33.81 -56.20
CA PHE A 553 -21.31 35.16 -56.72
C PHE A 553 -21.68 36.11 -55.56
#